data_AF-A0A6N1MSC2-F1
#
_entry.id   AF-A0A6N1MSC2-F1
#
_cell.length_a   1.000
_cell.length_b   1.000
_cell.length_c   1.000
_cell.angle_alpha   90.00
_cell.angle_beta   90.00
_cell.angle_gamma   90.00
#
_symmetry.space_group_name_H-M   'P 1'
#
loop_
_entity.id
_entity.type
_entity.pdbx_description
1 polymer ?
#
loop_
_entity_poly.entity_id
_entity_poly.type
_entity_poly.pdbx_seq_one_letter_code
_entity_poly.pdbx_strand_id
1 'polypeptide(L)'
;MRTNLDHDIFPKKAQSLALEAEVAKFLKAQGKEEPEQISFGRSLYVEECQAKGVQPFKFTLRDVMTASVEQAHAERTVKESKSKGRKPKVEPVFIPDTSSDESRVLFNRNARKEAFEAGLKKFQGRCKHHGEQVFSQCA
;
A
#
# COMPACT_ATOMS: atom_id res chain seq x y z
N MET A 1 35.69 -46.85 10.09
CA MET A 1 34.86 -45.65 9.88
C MET A 1 33.95 -45.47 11.08
N ARG A 2 34.19 -44.47 11.94
CA ARG A 2 33.25 -44.09 13.00
C ARG A 2 32.30 -43.06 12.38
N THR A 3 31.02 -43.42 12.22
CA THR A 3 30.01 -42.47 11.79
C THR A 3 29.78 -41.48 12.91
N ASN A 4 30.17 -40.21 12.73
CA ASN A 4 29.80 -39.08 13.59
C ASN A 4 28.31 -38.75 13.41
N LEU A 5 27.43 -39.76 13.50
CA LEU A 5 26.00 -39.56 13.49
C LEU A 5 25.61 -39.16 14.91
N ASP A 6 25.03 -37.97 15.03
CA ASP A 6 24.44 -37.44 16.25
C ASP A 6 23.54 -38.53 16.87
N HIS A 7 23.89 -39.04 18.06
CA HIS A 7 23.15 -40.13 18.71
C HIS A 7 21.69 -39.74 18.99
N ASP A 8 21.40 -38.44 18.96
CA ASP A 8 20.08 -37.86 19.08
C ASP A 8 19.17 -38.12 17.86
N ILE A 9 19.70 -38.64 16.74
CA ILE A 9 18.89 -38.95 15.55
C ILE A 9 17.82 -39.99 15.85
N PHE A 10 18.11 -41.00 16.68
CA PHE A 10 17.15 -42.03 17.06
C PHE A 10 16.00 -41.49 17.93
N PRO A 11 16.25 -40.74 19.03
CA PRO A 11 15.17 -40.13 19.78
C PRO A 11 14.41 -39.06 18.99
N LYS A 12 15.08 -38.26 18.15
CA LYS A 12 14.41 -37.29 17.25
C LYS A 12 13.45 -37.99 16.27
N LYS A 13 13.83 -39.17 15.75
CA LYS A 13 12.97 -40.00 14.90
C LYS A 13 11.77 -40.59 15.65
N ALA A 14 11.96 -40.99 16.91
CA ALA A 14 10.84 -41.44 17.74
C ALA A 14 9.85 -40.30 18.04
N GLN A 15 10.37 -39.10 18.31
CA GLN A 15 9.56 -37.90 18.52
C GLN A 15 8.78 -37.49 17.26
N SER A 16 9.39 -37.59 16.07
CA SER A 16 8.70 -37.26 14.81
C SER A 16 7.53 -38.20 14.55
N LEU A 17 7.71 -39.51 14.77
CA LEU A 17 6.63 -40.50 14.61
C LEU A 17 5.49 -40.28 15.61
N ALA A 18 5.80 -39.91 16.85
CA ALA A 18 4.79 -39.59 17.86
C ALA A 18 3.97 -38.35 17.44
N LEU A 19 4.64 -37.31 16.95
CA LEU A 19 4.01 -36.08 16.48
C LEU A 19 3.11 -36.34 15.25
N GLU A 20 3.56 -37.16 14.30
CA GLU A 20 2.74 -37.59 13.15
C GLU A 20 1.44 -38.26 13.62
N ALA A 21 1.51 -39.17 14.59
CA ALA A 21 0.33 -39.83 15.13
C ALA A 21 -0.63 -38.87 15.84
N GLU A 22 -0.13 -37.84 16.52
CA GLU A 22 -0.95 -36.79 17.15
C GLU A 22 -1.65 -35.91 16.11
N VAL A 23 -0.91 -35.48 15.08
CA VAL A 23 -1.46 -34.68 13.97
C VAL A 23 -2.53 -35.47 13.21
N ALA A 24 -2.31 -36.75 12.95
CA ALA A 24 -3.28 -37.63 12.29
C ALA A 24 -4.58 -37.75 13.09
N LYS A 25 -4.49 -37.89 14.43
CA LYS A 25 -5.66 -37.93 15.31
C LYS A 25 -6.42 -36.60 15.29
N PHE A 26 -5.70 -35.48 15.33
CA PHE A 26 -6.28 -34.14 15.30
C PHE A 26 -7.03 -33.88 13.97
N LEU A 27 -6.45 -34.24 12.83
CA LEU A 27 -7.08 -34.06 11.52
C LEU A 27 -8.33 -34.95 11.36
N LYS A 28 -8.24 -36.23 11.79
CA LYS A 28 -9.40 -37.14 11.80
C LYS A 28 -10.55 -36.60 12.67
N ALA A 29 -10.25 -36.01 13.83
CA ALA A 29 -11.25 -35.40 14.69
C ALA A 29 -11.96 -34.19 14.02
N GLN A 30 -11.29 -33.50 13.10
CA GLN A 30 -11.86 -32.42 12.30
C GLN A 30 -12.56 -32.89 11.02
N GLY A 31 -12.60 -34.20 10.75
CA GLY A 31 -13.10 -34.75 9.49
C GLY A 31 -12.26 -34.36 8.28
N LYS A 32 -10.97 -34.05 8.48
CA LYS A 32 -10.03 -33.68 7.42
C LYS A 32 -9.00 -34.79 7.24
N GLU A 33 -8.58 -35.00 6.00
CA GLU A 33 -7.50 -35.93 5.69
C GLU A 33 -6.14 -35.25 5.84
N GLU A 34 -5.07 -36.05 5.90
CA GLU A 34 -3.71 -35.52 5.89
C GLU A 34 -3.46 -34.75 4.58
N PRO A 35 -2.92 -33.52 4.66
CA PRO A 35 -2.61 -32.77 3.46
C PRO A 35 -1.54 -33.51 2.68
N GLU A 36 -1.87 -33.93 1.45
CA GLU A 36 -0.88 -34.50 0.54
C GLU A 36 0.22 -33.47 0.29
N GLN A 37 1.48 -33.90 0.43
CA GLN A 37 2.62 -33.06 0.14
C GLN A 37 2.57 -32.66 -1.33
N ILE A 38 2.31 -31.38 -1.59
CA ILE A 38 2.34 -30.81 -2.93
C ILE A 38 3.73 -31.07 -3.52
N SER A 39 3.78 -31.69 -4.69
CA SER A 39 5.05 -31.98 -5.34
C SER A 39 5.86 -30.70 -5.58
N PHE A 40 7.18 -30.79 -5.43
CA PHE A 40 8.07 -29.65 -5.66
C PHE A 40 7.81 -29.05 -7.05
N GLY A 41 7.60 -27.72 -7.09
CA GLY A 41 7.30 -26.99 -8.32
C GLY A 41 5.81 -26.86 -8.67
N ARG A 42 4.90 -27.53 -7.95
CA ARG A 42 3.46 -27.23 -8.01
C ARG A 42 3.10 -26.13 -7.01
N SER A 43 2.31 -25.17 -7.45
CA SER A 43 1.67 -24.20 -6.57
C SER A 43 0.19 -24.11 -6.92
N LEU A 44 -0.66 -24.18 -5.89
CA LEU A 44 -2.10 -24.02 -6.04
C LEU A 44 -2.45 -22.68 -6.69
N TYR A 45 -1.67 -21.64 -6.41
CA TYR A 45 -1.83 -20.33 -7.03
C TYR A 45 -1.73 -20.37 -8.55
N VAL A 46 -0.71 -21.05 -9.10
CA VAL A 46 -0.54 -21.18 -10.56
C VAL A 46 -1.69 -21.97 -11.17
N GLU A 47 -2.15 -23.03 -10.51
CA GLU A 47 -3.29 -23.84 -10.97
C GLU A 47 -4.59 -23.03 -10.98
N GLU A 48 -4.85 -22.25 -9.92
CA GLU A 48 -6.01 -21.35 -9.86
C GLU A 48 -5.96 -20.24 -10.92
N CYS A 49 -4.78 -19.66 -11.15
CA CYS A 49 -4.58 -18.67 -12.19
C CYS A 49 -4.85 -19.28 -13.59
N GLN A 50 -4.32 -20.47 -13.86
CA GLN A 50 -4.58 -21.20 -15.11
C GLN A 50 -6.08 -21.51 -15.28
N ALA A 51 -6.76 -21.97 -14.24
CA ALA A 51 -8.19 -22.25 -14.26
C ALA A 51 -9.04 -20.99 -14.55
N LYS A 52 -8.61 -19.83 -14.06
CA LYS A 52 -9.24 -18.53 -14.31
C LYS A 52 -8.78 -17.86 -15.61
N GLY A 53 -7.89 -18.50 -16.39
CA GLY A 53 -7.32 -17.92 -17.61
C GLY A 53 -6.39 -16.71 -17.36
N VAL A 54 -5.99 -16.49 -16.10
CA VAL A 54 -5.09 -15.42 -15.68
C VAL A 54 -3.67 -15.96 -15.78
N GLN A 55 -2.75 -15.21 -16.40
CA GLN A 55 -1.35 -15.63 -16.32
C GLN A 55 -0.75 -15.13 -15.00
N PRO A 56 -0.21 -16.03 -14.16
CA PRO A 56 0.24 -15.72 -12.80
C PRO A 56 1.46 -14.78 -12.75
N PHE A 57 2.23 -14.70 -13.84
CA PHE A 57 3.48 -13.92 -13.93
C PHE A 57 3.40 -12.78 -14.95
N LYS A 58 2.20 -12.33 -15.31
CA LYS A 58 1.99 -11.32 -16.37
C LYS A 58 2.46 -9.92 -16.01
N PHE A 59 2.65 -9.63 -14.73
CA PHE A 59 3.02 -8.29 -14.27
C PHE A 59 4.50 -8.28 -13.89
N THR A 60 5.33 -7.70 -14.75
CA THR A 60 6.67 -7.29 -14.36
C THR A 60 6.59 -6.04 -13.47
N LEU A 61 7.63 -5.78 -12.68
CA LEU A 61 7.70 -4.55 -11.87
C LEU A 61 7.51 -3.29 -12.75
N ARG A 62 7.97 -3.34 -13.99
CA ARG A 62 7.78 -2.29 -14.99
C ARG A 62 6.31 -2.10 -15.32
N ASP A 63 5.57 -3.18 -15.56
CA ASP A 63 4.12 -3.12 -15.87
C ASP A 63 3.31 -2.54 -14.72
N VAL A 64 3.68 -2.85 -13.47
CA VAL A 64 3.03 -2.28 -12.28
C VAL A 64 3.27 -0.77 -12.19
N MET A 65 4.49 -0.31 -12.48
CA MET A 65 4.81 1.11 -12.46
C MET A 65 4.16 1.90 -13.60
N THR A 66 3.99 1.29 -14.78
CA THR A 66 3.38 1.96 -15.93
C THR A 66 1.85 1.95 -15.89
N ALA A 67 1.22 0.96 -15.25
CA ALA A 67 -0.23 0.84 -15.16
C ALA A 67 -0.91 2.08 -14.53
N SER A 68 -0.30 2.68 -13.51
CA SER A 68 -0.86 3.88 -12.86
C SER A 68 -0.84 5.11 -13.78
N VAL A 69 0.21 5.23 -14.60
CA VAL A 69 0.37 6.33 -15.57
C VAL A 69 -0.60 6.15 -16.73
N GLU A 70 -0.71 4.93 -17.26
CA GLU A 70 -1.66 4.59 -18.32
C GLU A 70 -3.12 4.84 -17.92
N GLN A 71 -3.50 4.46 -16.70
CA GLN A 71 -4.83 4.78 -16.15
C GLN A 71 -5.06 6.29 -16.03
N ALA A 72 -4.09 7.04 -15.52
CA ALA A 72 -4.20 8.49 -15.43
C ALA A 72 -4.33 9.17 -16.79
N HIS A 73 -3.67 8.67 -17.83
CA HIS A 73 -3.82 9.16 -19.21
C HIS A 73 -5.19 8.79 -19.80
N ALA A 74 -5.68 7.57 -19.59
CA ALA A 74 -7.00 7.14 -20.04
C ALA A 74 -8.13 7.95 -19.38
N GLU A 75 -8.02 8.26 -18.09
CA GLU A 75 -9.00 9.10 -17.39
C GLU A 75 -9.00 10.55 -17.88
N ARG A 76 -7.83 11.08 -18.28
CA ARG A 76 -7.70 12.41 -18.86
C ARG A 76 -8.37 12.51 -20.23
N THR A 77 -8.18 11.53 -21.11
CA THR A 77 -8.82 11.51 -22.43
C THR A 77 -10.35 11.33 -22.34
N VAL A 78 -10.85 10.60 -21.33
CA VAL A 78 -12.28 10.49 -21.04
C VAL A 78 -12.87 11.81 -20.49
N LYS A 79 -12.10 12.59 -19.73
CA LYS A 79 -12.53 13.92 -19.26
C LYS A 79 -12.54 14.96 -20.38
N GLU A 80 -11.55 14.92 -21.28
CA GLU A 80 -11.46 15.82 -22.44
C GLU A 80 -12.54 15.55 -23.48
N SER A 81 -12.94 14.29 -23.69
CA SER A 81 -14.07 13.95 -24.58
C SER A 81 -15.44 14.37 -24.02
N LYS A 82 -15.56 14.57 -22.70
CA LYS A 82 -16.79 15.07 -22.04
C LYS A 82 -16.82 16.59 -21.83
N SER A 83 -15.77 17.35 -22.17
CA SER A 83 -15.69 18.79 -21.90
C SER A 83 -16.05 19.71 -23.07
N LYS A 84 -16.69 19.21 -24.14
CA LYS A 84 -17.27 20.07 -25.21
C LYS A 84 -18.63 20.70 -24.86
N GLY A 85 -19.08 20.62 -23.61
CA GLY A 85 -20.18 21.43 -23.10
C GLY A 85 -19.65 22.43 -22.07
N ARG A 86 -19.69 23.73 -22.37
CA ARG A 86 -19.56 24.79 -21.35
C ARG A 86 -20.63 24.54 -20.29
N LYS A 87 -20.26 24.00 -19.13
CA LYS A 87 -21.17 23.96 -17.98
C LYS A 87 -21.38 25.39 -17.49
N PRO A 88 -22.61 25.81 -17.15
CA PRO A 88 -22.83 27.10 -16.52
C PRO A 88 -22.01 27.14 -15.23
N LYS A 89 -21.35 28.28 -14.98
CA LYS A 89 -20.68 28.54 -13.71
C LYS A 89 -21.74 28.52 -12.61
N VAL A 90 -21.86 27.40 -11.91
CA VAL A 90 -22.55 27.36 -10.64
C VAL A 90 -21.59 27.98 -9.64
N GLU A 91 -21.93 29.15 -9.13
CA GLU A 91 -21.19 29.76 -8.02
C GLU A 91 -21.28 28.79 -6.83
N PRO A 92 -20.14 28.37 -6.26
CA PRO A 92 -20.15 27.42 -5.17
C PRO A 92 -20.85 28.04 -3.96
N VAL A 93 -21.99 27.46 -3.60
CA VAL A 93 -22.65 27.74 -2.32
C VAL A 93 -21.71 27.26 -1.22
N PHE A 94 -21.21 28.20 -0.43
CA PHE A 94 -20.31 27.95 0.68
C PHE A 94 -21.04 27.15 1.77
N ILE A 95 -20.57 25.92 2.01
CA ILE A 95 -20.95 25.11 3.17
C ILE A 95 -19.77 25.21 4.15
N PRO A 96 -19.90 25.97 5.26
CA PRO A 96 -18.86 26.00 6.27
C PRO A 96 -18.97 24.75 7.14
N ASP A 97 -17.98 23.85 7.00
CA ASP A 97 -17.33 23.23 8.16
C ASP A 97 -16.09 22.41 7.74
N THR A 98 -14.95 23.10 7.59
CA THR A 98 -13.59 22.53 7.74
C THR A 98 -12.74 23.52 8.57
N SER A 99 -12.99 23.53 9.88
CA SER A 99 -12.49 24.56 10.78
C SER A 99 -10.95 24.56 10.93
N SER A 100 -10.38 25.76 10.73
CA SER A 100 -9.04 26.24 11.09
C SER A 100 -7.81 25.83 10.28
N ASP A 101 -7.55 24.54 9.99
CA ASP A 101 -6.18 24.16 9.62
C ASP A 101 -5.80 24.47 8.15
N GLU A 102 -6.71 24.25 7.20
CA GLU A 102 -6.45 24.56 5.79
C GLU A 102 -6.27 26.06 5.56
N SER A 103 -7.08 26.89 6.22
CA SER A 103 -6.98 28.35 6.18
C SER A 103 -5.63 28.86 6.73
N ARG A 104 -5.14 28.22 7.80
CA ARG A 104 -3.83 28.53 8.41
C ARG A 104 -2.67 28.18 7.47
N VAL A 105 -2.73 27.02 6.82
CA VAL A 105 -1.70 26.59 5.88
C VAL A 105 -1.65 27.51 4.66
N LEU A 106 -2.81 27.90 4.12
CA LEU A 106 -2.89 28.83 2.99
C LEU A 106 -2.35 30.22 3.36
N PHE A 107 -2.72 30.74 4.54
CA PHE A 107 -2.20 32.00 5.06
C PHE A 107 -0.67 31.99 5.17
N ASN A 108 -0.09 30.96 5.80
CA ASN A 108 1.36 30.83 5.94
C ASN A 108 2.06 30.67 4.59
N ARG A 109 1.44 29.98 3.64
CA ARG A 109 1.99 29.79 2.29
C ARG A 109 2.03 31.10 1.51
N ASN A 110 1.00 31.93 1.62
CA ASN A 110 0.94 33.23 0.95
C ASN A 110 1.91 34.22 1.58
N ALA A 111 1.92 34.35 2.91
CA ALA A 111 2.85 35.23 3.63
C ALA A 111 4.33 34.88 3.36
N ARG A 112 4.63 33.58 3.22
CA ARG A 112 5.98 33.14 2.83
C ARG A 112 6.34 33.53 1.39
N LYS A 113 5.39 33.46 0.45
CA LYS A 113 5.61 33.89 -0.94
C LYS A 113 5.84 35.39 -1.03
N GLU A 114 5.03 36.18 -0.34
CA GLU A 114 5.16 37.64 -0.30
C GLU A 114 6.51 38.06 0.31
N ALA A 115 6.93 37.42 1.40
CA ALA A 115 8.24 37.68 1.99
C ALA A 115 9.40 37.30 1.06
N PHE A 116 9.26 36.20 0.30
CA PHE A 116 10.25 35.80 -0.69
C PHE A 116 10.34 36.79 -1.86
N GLU A 117 9.19 37.25 -2.38
CA GLU A 117 9.12 38.29 -3.42
C GLU A 117 9.71 39.62 -2.93
N ALA A 118 9.53 39.95 -1.65
CA ALA A 118 10.13 41.13 -1.01
C ALA A 118 11.60 40.94 -0.59
N GLY A 119 12.20 39.77 -0.78
CA GLY A 119 13.57 39.46 -0.37
C GLY A 119 13.79 39.39 1.15
N LEU A 120 12.73 39.29 1.94
CA LEU A 120 12.77 39.22 3.40
C LEU A 120 12.97 37.76 3.86
N LYS A 121 13.92 37.55 4.79
CA LYS A 121 14.19 36.22 5.37
C LYS A 121 13.22 35.81 6.49
N LYS A 122 12.25 36.66 6.82
CA LYS A 122 11.28 36.47 7.91
C LYS A 122 9.88 36.83 7.45
N PHE A 123 8.88 36.05 7.86
CA PHE A 123 7.46 36.29 7.54
C PHE A 123 6.58 36.03 8.76
N GLN A 124 5.42 36.68 8.82
CA GLN A 124 4.42 36.45 9.87
C GLN A 124 3.49 35.31 9.46
N GLY A 125 3.29 34.33 10.34
CA GLY A 125 2.42 33.18 10.10
C GLY A 125 1.66 32.76 11.34
N ARG A 126 0.65 31.92 11.17
CA ARG A 126 -0.18 31.36 12.24
C ARG A 126 0.30 29.95 12.63
N CYS A 127 0.61 29.78 13.91
CA CYS A 127 0.97 28.55 14.59
C CYS A 127 -0.23 28.00 15.37
N LYS A 128 -0.40 26.67 15.39
CA LYS A 128 -1.52 26.01 16.10
C LYS A 128 -1.50 26.26 17.61
N HIS A 129 -0.31 26.34 18.20
CA HIS A 129 -0.14 26.44 19.65
C HIS A 129 -0.01 27.88 20.15
N HIS A 130 0.54 28.75 19.32
CA HIS A 130 0.99 30.07 19.76
C HIS A 130 0.35 31.24 19.00
N GLY A 131 -0.61 30.99 18.10
CA GLY A 131 -1.22 32.03 17.29
C GLY A 131 -0.25 32.63 16.28
N GLU A 132 -0.26 33.96 16.10
CA GLU A 132 0.60 34.64 15.13
C GLU A 132 2.05 34.75 15.62
N GLN A 133 3.00 34.26 14.82
CA GLN A 133 4.43 34.20 15.11
C GLN A 133 5.27 34.58 13.89
N VAL A 134 6.49 35.06 14.16
CA VAL A 134 7.48 35.35 13.11
C VAL A 134 8.28 34.09 12.80
N PHE A 135 8.19 33.62 11.56
CA PHE A 135 8.94 32.47 11.05
C PHE A 135 10.13 32.94 10.23
N SER A 136 11.28 32.29 10.40
CA SER A 136 12.43 32.45 9.50
C SER A 136 12.30 31.51 8.31
N GLN A 137 12.51 32.04 7.11
CA GLN A 137 12.65 31.24 5.90
C GLN A 137 14.14 30.98 5.63
N CYS A 138 14.52 29.71 5.49
CA CYS A 138 15.84 29.37 4.95
C CYS A 138 15.88 29.77 3.47
N ALA A 139 16.93 30.50 3.11
CA ALA A 139 17.24 30.89 1.73
C ALA A 139 17.63 29.67 0.90
#